data_AF-A0A3S0HCL4-F1
#
_entry.id   AF-A0A3S0HCL4-F1
#
_cell.length_a   1.000
_cell.length_b   1.000
_cell.length_c   1.000
_cell.angle_alpha   90.00
_cell.angle_beta   90.00
_cell.angle_gamma   90.00
#
_symmetry.space_group_name_H-M   'P 1'
#
loop_
_entity.id
_entity.type
_entity.pdbx_description
1 polymer ?
#
loop_
_entity_poly.entity_id
_entity_poly.type
_entity_poly.pdbx_seq_one_letter_code
_entity_poly.pdbx_strand_id
1 'polypeptide(L)'
;MTLTRKFRLVLAAAALTLTAAPAALAQTAPATNAGPLKIGYTNVDYVISQMPESKQIESQLKDYSTQLKNQLDAKIADYRKKGEVYQALPATTPDAIRADKEKELQTLQNSIQEFQQSAEQSVQQRQQTLLKPVYDKLQKTIDAVSEKNGYTYVFNSDAGFGTTPILLHGPKDGDISDLVLKEMGVTPGQNNAPAAKPATTTPAPAATPAASAPSKTKVKKK
;
A
#
# COMPACT_ATOMS: atom_id res chain seq x y z
N MET A 1 -62.51 -64.11 -40.92
CA MET A 1 -63.19 -63.67 -42.16
C MET A 1 -62.34 -62.52 -42.72
N THR A 2 -61.35 -62.81 -43.56
CA THR A 2 -61.38 -62.53 -45.03
C THR A 2 -61.70 -61.06 -45.31
N LEU A 3 -60.89 -60.24 -45.97
CA LEU A 3 -60.19 -60.52 -47.22
C LEU A 3 -59.28 -59.32 -47.59
N THR A 4 -58.04 -59.63 -47.93
CA THR A 4 -57.20 -59.10 -49.02
C THR A 4 -57.73 -57.90 -49.84
N ARG A 5 -56.88 -56.88 -50.09
CA ARG A 5 -56.37 -56.57 -51.45
C ARG A 5 -55.31 -55.46 -51.51
N LYS A 6 -54.15 -55.87 -52.01
CA LYS A 6 -53.11 -55.07 -52.67
C LYS A 6 -53.63 -54.61 -54.05
N PHE A 7 -53.17 -53.45 -54.55
CA PHE A 7 -52.56 -53.19 -55.88
C PHE A 7 -52.83 -51.78 -56.43
N ARG A 8 -51.76 -50.96 -56.36
CA ARG A 8 -51.10 -50.22 -57.44
C ARG A 8 -51.92 -49.57 -58.59
N LEU A 9 -51.59 -48.29 -58.76
CA LEU A 9 -51.04 -47.61 -59.96
C LEU A 9 -51.97 -46.64 -60.72
N VAL A 10 -51.27 -45.65 -61.30
CA VAL A 10 -51.61 -44.74 -62.40
C VAL A 10 -51.90 -43.30 -61.92
N LEU A 11 -50.91 -42.40 -61.88
CA LEU A 11 -50.30 -41.60 -62.97
C LEU A 11 -51.16 -40.38 -63.32
N ALA A 12 -50.67 -39.18 -62.95
CA ALA A 12 -50.49 -38.04 -63.85
C ALA A 12 -50.35 -36.70 -63.10
N ALA A 13 -49.27 -36.01 -63.45
CA ALA A 13 -49.20 -34.59 -63.77
C ALA A 13 -49.09 -33.52 -62.66
N ALA A 14 -48.10 -32.66 -62.93
CA ALA A 14 -48.06 -31.22 -62.71
C ALA A 14 -47.61 -30.69 -61.34
N ALA A 15 -46.29 -30.47 -61.27
CA ALA A 15 -45.65 -29.23 -60.86
C ALA A 15 -46.24 -28.44 -59.68
N LEU A 16 -45.57 -28.52 -58.52
CA LEU A 16 -45.45 -27.36 -57.63
C LEU A 16 -44.11 -27.42 -56.88
N THR A 17 -43.40 -26.32 -56.99
CA THR A 17 -42.09 -26.00 -56.42
C THR A 17 -42.07 -26.07 -54.90
N LEU A 18 -41.08 -26.71 -54.29
CA LEU A 18 -40.59 -26.32 -52.96
C LEU A 18 -39.14 -26.72 -52.74
N THR A 19 -38.24 -25.74 -52.82
CA THR A 19 -36.85 -25.82 -52.36
C THR A 19 -36.82 -25.97 -50.84
N ALA A 20 -36.48 -27.15 -50.33
CA ALA A 20 -36.24 -27.36 -48.90
C ALA A 20 -34.77 -27.04 -48.59
N ALA A 21 -34.52 -25.82 -48.10
CA ALA A 21 -33.27 -25.46 -47.45
C ALA A 21 -33.28 -26.04 -46.02
N PRO A 22 -32.21 -26.72 -45.56
CA PRO A 22 -32.11 -27.13 -44.17
C PRO A 22 -31.90 -25.89 -43.30
N ALA A 23 -32.92 -25.55 -42.50
CA ALA A 23 -32.83 -24.53 -41.46
C ALA A 23 -31.79 -24.97 -40.42
N ALA A 24 -30.66 -24.26 -40.38
CA ALA A 24 -29.68 -24.38 -39.32
C ALA A 24 -30.30 -23.92 -37.99
N LEU A 25 -30.40 -24.84 -37.03
CA LEU A 25 -30.74 -24.53 -35.64
C LEU A 25 -29.57 -23.74 -35.02
N ALA A 26 -29.66 -22.42 -35.05
CA ALA A 26 -28.81 -21.56 -34.24
C ALA A 26 -29.18 -21.79 -32.76
N GLN A 27 -28.35 -22.58 -32.05
CA GLN A 27 -28.37 -22.64 -30.60
C GLN A 27 -27.92 -21.28 -30.06
N THR A 28 -28.87 -20.46 -29.64
CA THR A 28 -28.59 -19.31 -28.77
C THR A 28 -28.26 -19.86 -27.38
N ALA A 29 -26.98 -20.00 -27.08
CA ALA A 29 -26.54 -20.26 -25.71
C ALA A 29 -27.04 -19.11 -24.81
N PRO A 30 -27.64 -19.39 -23.64
CA PRO A 30 -28.02 -18.33 -22.71
C PRO A 30 -26.75 -17.60 -22.29
N ALA A 31 -26.64 -16.32 -22.64
CA ALA A 31 -25.65 -15.44 -22.05
C ALA A 31 -25.91 -15.43 -20.54
N THR A 32 -25.01 -16.04 -19.77
CA THR A 32 -24.99 -15.88 -18.32
C THR A 32 -24.67 -14.41 -18.06
N ASN A 33 -25.72 -13.61 -17.82
CA ASN A 33 -25.57 -12.26 -17.28
C ASN A 33 -24.88 -12.40 -15.91
N ALA A 34 -23.55 -12.31 -15.88
CA ALA A 34 -22.85 -11.92 -14.67
C ALA A 34 -23.44 -10.57 -14.26
N GLY A 35 -24.05 -10.51 -13.08
CA GLY A 35 -24.52 -9.25 -12.53
C GLY A 35 -23.39 -8.21 -12.49
N PRO A 36 -23.71 -6.91 -12.41
CA PRO A 36 -22.70 -5.86 -12.38
C PRO A 36 -21.70 -6.12 -11.26
N LEU A 37 -20.42 -6.27 -11.63
CA LEU A 37 -19.34 -6.55 -10.69
C LEU A 37 -19.15 -5.35 -9.76
N LYS A 38 -19.34 -5.57 -8.46
CA LYS A 38 -19.21 -4.51 -7.45
C LYS A 38 -17.82 -4.56 -6.82
N ILE A 39 -16.99 -3.58 -7.15
CA ILE A 39 -15.61 -3.46 -6.67
C ILE A 39 -15.57 -2.39 -5.59
N GLY A 40 -15.03 -2.74 -4.43
CA GLY A 40 -14.72 -1.83 -3.34
C GLY A 40 -13.22 -1.56 -3.24
N TYR A 41 -12.86 -0.49 -2.55
CA TYR A 41 -11.50 -0.20 -2.16
C TYR A 41 -11.48 0.37 -0.74
N THR A 42 -10.38 0.13 -0.04
CA THR A 42 -10.14 0.66 1.31
C THR A 42 -8.71 1.18 1.38
N ASN A 43 -8.45 2.16 2.24
CA ASN A 43 -7.08 2.52 2.59
C ASN A 43 -6.72 1.84 3.92
N VAL A 44 -5.91 0.79 3.85
CA VAL A 44 -5.55 -0.02 5.03
C VAL A 44 -4.75 0.80 6.05
N ASP A 45 -3.79 1.61 5.60
CA ASP A 45 -2.95 2.41 6.49
C ASP A 45 -3.75 3.47 7.25
N TYR A 46 -4.68 4.13 6.57
CA TYR A 46 -5.61 5.08 7.17
C TYR A 46 -6.47 4.39 8.21
N VAL A 47 -7.09 3.25 7.87
CA VAL A 47 -7.95 2.53 8.80
C VAL A 47 -7.17 2.12 10.05
N ILE A 48 -5.96 1.57 9.88
CA ILE A 48 -5.07 1.22 10.99
C ILE A 48 -4.72 2.48 11.79
N SER A 49 -4.39 3.61 11.16
CA SER A 49 -4.02 4.85 11.88
C SER A 49 -5.10 5.36 12.84
N GLN A 50 -6.38 5.03 12.60
CA GLN A 50 -7.50 5.43 13.45
C GLN A 50 -7.75 4.42 14.59
N MET A 51 -7.18 3.22 14.54
CA MET A 51 -7.38 2.19 15.56
C MET A 51 -6.66 2.55 16.87
N PRO A 52 -7.28 2.29 18.04
CA PRO A 52 -6.63 2.55 19.34
C PRO A 52 -5.36 1.72 19.52
N GLU A 53 -5.28 0.52 18.94
CA GLU A 53 -4.10 -0.35 18.97
C GLU A 53 -2.87 0.30 18.34
N SER A 54 -3.06 1.22 17.39
CA SER A 54 -1.95 1.87 16.67
C SER A 54 -1.09 2.72 17.59
N LYS A 55 -1.69 3.41 18.56
CA LYS A 55 -0.93 4.16 19.58
C LYS A 55 -0.07 3.25 20.45
N GLN A 56 -0.58 2.07 20.79
CA GLN A 56 0.17 1.08 21.55
C GLN A 56 1.33 0.52 20.73
N ILE A 57 1.12 0.21 19.46
CA ILE A 57 2.17 -0.29 18.56
C ILE A 57 3.26 0.77 18.35
N GLU A 58 2.88 2.03 18.12
CA GLU A 58 3.80 3.17 18.03
C GLU A 58 4.68 3.27 19.29
N SER A 59 4.07 3.18 20.48
CA SER A 59 4.81 3.21 21.74
C SER A 59 5.78 2.04 21.87
N GLN A 60 5.31 0.82 21.60
CA GLN A 60 6.15 -0.38 21.71
C GLN A 60 7.33 -0.37 20.73
N LEU A 61 7.14 0.15 19.51
CA LEU A 61 8.22 0.32 18.55
C LEU A 61 9.21 1.38 19.02
N LYS A 62 8.73 2.52 19.52
CA LYS A 62 9.59 3.59 20.05
C LYS A 62 10.44 3.10 21.22
N ASP A 63 9.85 2.33 22.14
CA ASP A 63 10.57 1.76 23.29
C ASP A 63 11.62 0.75 22.82
N TYR A 64 11.26 -0.11 21.86
CA TYR A 64 12.20 -1.07 21.29
C TYR A 64 13.38 -0.40 20.57
N SER A 65 13.11 0.62 19.74
CA SER A 65 14.16 1.42 19.10
C SER A 65 15.04 2.13 20.11
N THR A 66 14.46 2.64 21.20
CA THR A 66 15.22 3.28 22.30
C THR A 66 16.13 2.27 22.99
N GLN A 67 15.65 1.05 23.25
CA GLN A 67 16.45 -0.02 23.83
C GLN A 67 17.64 -0.38 22.93
N LEU A 68 17.41 -0.55 21.62
CA LEU A 68 18.47 -0.84 20.65
C LEU A 68 19.48 0.31 20.57
N LYS A 69 19.01 1.56 20.58
CA LYS A 69 19.87 2.74 20.64
C LYS A 69 20.77 2.73 21.88
N ASN A 70 20.22 2.46 23.05
CA ASN A 70 21.00 2.42 24.29
C ASN A 70 22.07 1.32 24.26
N GLN A 71 21.75 0.16 23.67
CA GLN A 71 22.71 -0.94 23.49
C GLN A 71 23.83 -0.56 22.50
N LEU A 72 23.49 0.11 21.40
CA LEU A 72 24.47 0.62 20.45
C LEU A 72 25.39 1.67 21.08
N ASP A 73 24.82 2.63 21.81
CA ASP A 73 25.56 3.69 22.50
C ASP A 73 26.54 3.08 23.53
N ALA A 74 26.14 2.02 24.24
CA ALA A 74 27.02 1.29 25.15
C ALA A 74 28.21 0.61 24.44
N LYS A 75 27.98 -0.01 23.27
CA LYS A 75 29.06 -0.61 22.45
C LYS A 75 30.04 0.45 21.95
N ILE A 76 29.53 1.60 21.48
CA ILE A 76 30.36 2.72 21.04
C ILE A 76 31.17 3.29 22.21
N ALA A 77 30.57 3.42 23.39
CA ALA A 77 31.27 3.88 24.58
C ALA A 77 32.41 2.93 24.99
N ASP A 78 32.19 1.62 24.94
CA ASP A 78 33.25 0.62 25.18
C ASP A 78 34.38 0.74 24.15
N TYR A 79 34.04 0.93 22.87
CA TYR A 79 35.02 1.10 21.79
C TYR A 79 35.89 2.33 22.02
N ARG A 80 35.26 3.47 22.30
CA ARG A 80 35.98 4.71 22.60
C ARG A 80 36.91 4.54 23.80
N LYS A 81 36.41 3.96 24.89
CA LYS A 81 37.19 3.73 26.12
C LYS A 81 38.41 2.85 25.85
N LYS A 82 38.24 1.75 25.12
CA LYS A 82 39.36 0.86 24.75
C LYS A 82 40.32 1.52 23.78
N GLY A 83 39.82 2.38 22.89
CA GLY A 83 40.62 3.16 21.95
C GLY A 83 41.51 4.16 22.67
N GLU A 84 40.98 4.87 23.65
CA GLU A 84 41.75 5.78 24.52
C GLU A 84 42.84 5.03 25.30
N VAL A 85 42.51 3.85 25.85
CA VAL A 85 43.49 3.00 26.54
C VAL A 85 44.61 2.55 25.59
N TYR A 86 44.27 2.15 24.36
CA TYR A 86 45.25 1.76 23.35
C TYR A 86 46.17 2.93 22.95
N GLN A 87 45.61 4.12 22.74
CA GLN A 87 46.39 5.32 22.41
C GLN A 87 47.33 5.75 23.53
N ALA A 88 46.96 5.50 24.79
CA ALA A 88 47.77 5.83 25.95
C ALA A 88 48.87 4.78 26.26
N LEU A 89 49.01 3.72 25.45
CA LEU A 89 50.02 2.69 25.70
C LEU A 89 51.45 3.24 25.55
N PRO A 90 52.35 2.98 26.52
CA PRO A 90 53.76 3.36 26.41
C PRO A 90 54.43 2.71 25.20
N ALA A 91 55.42 3.40 24.59
CA ALA A 91 56.21 2.85 23.48
C ALA A 91 56.98 1.56 23.86
N THR A 92 57.20 1.34 25.16
CA THR A 92 57.84 0.12 25.70
C THR A 92 56.87 -1.07 25.83
N THR A 93 55.58 -0.90 25.48
CA THR A 93 54.59 -1.98 25.55
C THR A 93 54.94 -3.10 24.55
N PRO A 94 54.97 -4.38 24.97
CA PRO A 94 55.27 -5.50 24.07
C PRO A 94 54.31 -5.55 22.88
N ASP A 95 54.85 -5.91 21.72
CA ASP A 95 54.09 -5.98 20.45
C ASP A 95 52.88 -6.90 20.54
N ALA A 96 53.00 -8.03 21.25
CA ALA A 96 51.89 -8.96 21.47
C ALA A 96 50.70 -8.30 22.18
N ILE A 97 50.96 -7.48 23.21
CA ILE A 97 49.91 -6.77 23.95
C ILE A 97 49.25 -5.70 23.08
N ARG A 98 50.03 -4.99 22.25
CA ARG A 98 49.46 -4.03 21.28
C ARG A 98 48.58 -4.73 20.25
N ALA A 99 49.04 -5.85 19.69
CA ALA A 99 48.29 -6.64 18.72
C ALA A 99 46.98 -7.18 19.30
N ASP A 100 46.99 -7.65 20.55
CA ASP A 100 45.78 -8.11 21.25
C ASP A 100 44.75 -6.97 21.42
N LYS A 101 45.21 -5.77 21.76
CA LYS A 101 44.34 -4.58 21.88
C LYS A 101 43.80 -4.08 20.55
N GLU A 102 44.61 -4.12 19.50
CA GLU A 102 44.16 -3.80 18.16
C GLU A 102 43.08 -4.79 17.67
N LYS A 103 43.30 -6.08 17.91
CA LYS A 103 42.30 -7.12 17.61
C LYS A 103 41.01 -6.95 18.42
N GLU A 104 41.12 -6.57 19.69
CA GLU A 104 39.96 -6.25 20.54
C GLU A 104 39.15 -5.08 19.95
N LEU A 105 39.82 -4.01 19.53
CA LEU A 105 39.17 -2.85 18.89
C LEU A 105 38.53 -3.23 17.56
N GLN A 106 39.21 -4.01 16.72
CA GLN A 106 38.67 -4.48 15.44
C GLN A 106 37.43 -5.35 15.64
N THR A 107 37.46 -6.25 16.63
CA THR A 107 36.31 -7.10 16.98
C THR A 107 35.12 -6.26 17.41
N LEU A 108 35.35 -5.22 18.21
CA LEU A 108 34.29 -4.34 18.69
C LEU A 108 33.72 -3.45 17.60
N GLN A 109 34.56 -2.97 16.67
CA GLN A 109 34.12 -2.26 15.47
C GLN A 109 33.20 -3.13 14.62
N ASN A 110 33.60 -4.39 14.36
CA ASN A 110 32.75 -5.34 13.63
C ASN A 110 31.43 -5.59 14.36
N SER A 111 31.48 -5.79 15.68
CA SER A 111 30.27 -6.00 16.50
C SER A 111 29.33 -4.80 16.47
N ILE A 112 29.85 -3.56 16.40
CA ILE A 112 29.03 -2.35 16.25
C ILE A 112 28.31 -2.35 14.89
N GLN A 113 29.02 -2.67 13.81
CA GLN A 113 28.46 -2.71 12.47
C GLN A 113 27.37 -3.79 12.33
N GLU A 114 27.65 -5.01 12.82
CA GLU A 114 26.69 -6.11 12.88
C GLU A 114 25.47 -5.75 13.73
N PHE A 115 25.68 -5.08 14.87
CA PHE A 115 24.59 -4.64 15.73
C PHE A 115 23.69 -3.61 15.03
N GLN A 116 24.25 -2.65 14.29
CA GLN A 116 23.46 -1.67 13.54
C GLN A 116 22.57 -2.34 12.48
N GLN A 117 23.14 -3.26 11.71
CA GLN A 117 22.39 -3.98 10.67
C GLN A 117 21.28 -4.87 11.27
N SER A 118 21.61 -5.62 12.33
CA SER A 118 20.64 -6.48 13.02
C SER A 118 19.57 -5.68 13.77
N ALA A 119 19.90 -4.52 14.33
CA ALA A 119 18.94 -3.63 14.97
C ALA A 119 17.88 -3.12 13.97
N GLU A 120 18.29 -2.71 12.77
CA GLU A 120 17.36 -2.30 11.72
C GLU A 120 16.39 -3.43 11.32
N GLN A 121 16.94 -4.62 11.06
CA GLN A 121 16.13 -5.81 10.76
C GLN A 121 15.18 -6.16 11.90
N SER A 122 15.65 -6.05 13.15
CA SER A 122 14.85 -6.38 14.33
C SER A 122 13.69 -5.41 14.52
N VAL A 123 13.88 -4.11 14.25
CA VAL A 123 12.78 -3.12 14.28
C VAL A 123 11.72 -3.46 13.24
N GLN A 124 12.13 -3.80 12.01
CA GLN A 124 11.21 -4.19 10.95
C GLN A 124 10.43 -5.46 11.31
N GLN A 125 11.11 -6.50 11.80
CA GLN A 125 10.47 -7.74 12.25
C GLN A 125 9.50 -7.50 13.42
N ARG A 126 9.89 -6.62 14.36
CA ARG A 126 9.03 -6.25 15.48
C ARG A 126 7.77 -5.54 14.98
N GLN A 127 7.90 -4.61 14.05
CA GLN A 127 6.76 -3.92 13.43
C GLN A 127 5.81 -4.90 12.76
N GLN A 128 6.32 -5.83 11.95
CA GLN A 128 5.50 -6.85 11.28
C GLN A 128 4.76 -7.73 12.30
N THR A 129 5.44 -8.15 13.37
CA THR A 129 4.85 -8.98 14.43
C THR A 129 3.72 -8.26 15.15
N LEU A 130 3.91 -6.97 15.45
CA LEU A 130 2.91 -6.15 16.14
C LEU A 130 1.71 -5.81 15.25
N LEU A 131 1.93 -5.60 13.95
CA LEU A 131 0.86 -5.29 13.00
C LEU A 131 0.08 -6.52 12.55
N LYS A 132 0.67 -7.73 12.56
CA LYS A 132 -0.01 -8.97 12.16
C LYS A 132 -1.41 -9.16 12.77
N PRO A 133 -1.62 -9.08 14.09
CA PRO A 133 -2.96 -9.23 14.66
C PRO A 133 -3.92 -8.11 14.26
N VAL A 134 -3.40 -6.91 13.98
CA VAL A 134 -4.19 -5.78 13.49
C VAL A 134 -4.68 -6.05 12.07
N TYR A 135 -3.80 -6.53 11.19
CA TYR A 135 -4.18 -6.96 9.84
C TYR A 135 -5.21 -8.10 9.87
N ASP A 136 -5.03 -9.09 10.74
CA ASP A 136 -5.99 -10.21 10.85
C ASP A 136 -7.38 -9.73 11.33
N LYS A 137 -7.44 -8.74 12.24
CA LYS A 137 -8.70 -8.10 12.68
C LYS A 137 -9.34 -7.25 11.58
N LEU A 138 -8.51 -6.50 10.86
CA LEU A 138 -8.94 -5.68 9.75
C LEU A 138 -9.52 -6.54 8.62
N GLN A 139 -8.83 -7.60 8.22
CA GLN A 139 -9.29 -8.53 7.18
C GLN A 139 -10.69 -9.08 7.51
N LYS A 140 -10.89 -9.58 8.74
CA LYS A 140 -12.21 -10.08 9.18
C LYS A 140 -13.31 -9.01 9.09
N THR A 141 -12.96 -7.76 9.38
CA THR A 141 -13.92 -6.65 9.28
C THR A 141 -14.23 -6.33 7.81
N ILE A 142 -13.20 -6.31 6.95
CA ILE A 142 -13.36 -6.13 5.51
C ILE A 142 -14.25 -7.23 4.94
N ASP A 143 -14.02 -8.50 5.31
CA ASP A 143 -14.84 -9.63 4.85
C ASP A 143 -16.31 -9.43 5.24
N ALA A 144 -16.58 -9.08 6.51
CA ALA A 144 -17.94 -8.83 6.99
C ALA A 144 -18.62 -7.65 6.27
N VAL A 145 -17.89 -6.55 6.03
CA VAL A 145 -18.41 -5.38 5.30
C VAL A 145 -18.65 -5.74 3.83
N SER A 146 -17.78 -6.53 3.23
CA SER A 146 -17.87 -6.97 1.83
C SER A 146 -19.11 -7.84 1.62
N GLU A 147 -19.33 -8.81 2.49
CA GLU A 147 -20.51 -9.68 2.45
C GLU A 147 -21.82 -8.91 2.67
N LYS A 148 -21.86 -8.03 3.69
CA LYS A 148 -23.06 -7.22 3.99
C LYS A 148 -23.46 -6.28 2.85
N ASN A 149 -22.50 -5.78 2.09
CA ASN A 149 -22.73 -4.76 1.05
C ASN A 149 -22.62 -5.29 -0.39
N GLY A 150 -22.35 -6.59 -0.55
CA GLY A 150 -22.27 -7.28 -1.83
C GLY A 150 -21.06 -6.91 -2.68
N TYR A 151 -19.92 -6.57 -2.07
CA TYR A 151 -18.66 -6.33 -2.80
C TYR A 151 -18.03 -7.67 -3.20
N THR A 152 -17.73 -7.84 -4.49
CA THR A 152 -17.09 -9.06 -5.01
C THR A 152 -15.57 -9.02 -4.91
N TYR A 153 -15.00 -7.81 -5.00
CA TYR A 153 -13.57 -7.57 -4.83
C TYR A 153 -13.37 -6.34 -3.95
N VAL A 154 -12.38 -6.38 -3.06
CA VAL A 154 -11.91 -5.23 -2.31
C VAL A 154 -10.42 -5.08 -2.49
N PHE A 155 -10.00 -3.90 -2.94
CA PHE A 155 -8.58 -3.58 -3.13
C PHE A 155 -8.07 -2.65 -2.03
N ASN A 156 -6.80 -2.83 -1.66
CA ASN A 156 -6.11 -1.75 -0.96
C ASN A 156 -5.80 -0.62 -1.95
N SER A 157 -5.99 0.62 -1.49
CA SER A 157 -5.78 1.82 -2.30
C SER A 157 -4.30 2.16 -2.48
N ASP A 158 -3.44 1.60 -1.63
CA ASP A 158 -1.98 1.69 -1.67
C ASP A 158 -1.33 0.31 -1.68
N ALA A 159 -0.02 0.27 -1.96
CA ALA A 159 0.79 -0.94 -1.88
C ALA A 159 1.40 -1.16 -0.47
N GLY A 160 0.89 -0.43 0.53
CA GLY A 160 1.39 -0.38 1.91
C GLY A 160 1.92 0.99 2.34
N PHE A 161 2.30 1.06 3.60
CA PHE A 161 2.69 2.30 4.27
C PHE A 161 3.75 3.11 3.52
N GLY A 162 3.41 4.33 3.12
CA GLY A 162 4.30 5.27 2.47
C GLY A 162 4.66 4.94 1.01
N THR A 163 3.93 4.04 0.37
CA THR A 163 4.16 3.61 -1.02
C THR A 163 3.33 4.42 -2.03
N THR A 164 3.60 4.22 -3.32
CA THR A 164 2.80 4.82 -4.40
C THR A 164 1.36 4.27 -4.36
N PRO A 165 0.34 5.15 -4.47
CA PRO A 165 -1.05 4.70 -4.53
C PRO A 165 -1.28 3.74 -5.70
N ILE A 166 -1.98 2.64 -5.44
CA ILE A 166 -2.46 1.72 -6.47
C ILE A 166 -3.70 2.31 -7.15
N LEU A 167 -4.57 2.95 -6.35
CA LEU A 167 -5.79 3.58 -6.84
C LEU A 167 -5.71 5.11 -6.69
N LEU A 168 -5.65 5.81 -7.82
CA LEU A 168 -5.64 7.29 -7.85
C LEU A 168 -7.05 7.88 -7.89
N HIS A 169 -8.02 7.15 -8.47
CA HIS A 169 -9.40 7.57 -8.60
C HIS A 169 -10.32 6.35 -8.64
N GLY A 170 -11.40 6.41 -7.86
CA GLY A 170 -12.47 5.42 -7.86
C GLY A 170 -13.83 6.08 -7.64
N PRO A 171 -14.92 5.34 -7.92
CA PRO A 171 -16.27 5.77 -7.58
C PRO A 171 -16.41 5.92 -6.06
N LYS A 172 -17.05 7.01 -5.59
CA LYS A 172 -17.14 7.32 -4.15
C LYS A 172 -17.87 6.24 -3.35
N ASP A 173 -18.81 5.57 -3.98
CA ASP A 173 -19.57 4.42 -3.48
C ASP A 173 -18.74 3.12 -3.42
N GLY A 174 -17.54 3.13 -3.99
CA GLY A 174 -16.56 2.06 -3.88
C GLY A 174 -15.66 2.17 -2.64
N ASP A 175 -15.56 3.34 -1.99
CA ASP A 175 -14.75 3.48 -0.77
C ASP A 175 -15.48 2.90 0.43
N ILE A 176 -14.92 1.83 1.01
CA ILE A 176 -15.48 1.18 2.19
C ILE A 176 -14.72 1.54 3.48
N SER A 177 -13.71 2.41 3.43
CA SER A 177 -12.84 2.72 4.57
C SER A 177 -13.65 3.18 5.78
N ASP A 178 -14.62 4.08 5.58
CA ASP A 178 -15.50 4.59 6.64
C ASP A 178 -16.47 3.51 7.14
N LEU A 179 -16.91 2.58 6.28
CA LEU A 179 -17.76 1.46 6.66
C LEU A 179 -17.00 0.47 7.55
N VAL A 180 -15.75 0.18 7.20
CA VAL A 180 -14.86 -0.68 7.97
C VAL A 180 -14.55 -0.06 9.33
N LEU A 181 -14.25 1.24 9.39
CA LEU A 181 -14.06 1.96 10.66
C LEU A 181 -15.30 1.91 11.55
N LYS A 182 -16.48 2.14 10.96
CA LYS A 182 -17.75 2.07 11.67
C LYS A 182 -18.04 0.68 12.23
N GLU A 183 -17.78 -0.38 11.46
CA GLU A 183 -17.94 -1.77 11.91
C GLU A 183 -16.95 -2.10 13.05
N MET A 184 -15.75 -1.52 13.05
CA MET A 184 -14.80 -1.63 14.16
C MET A 184 -15.16 -0.76 15.39
N GLY A 185 -16.21 0.07 15.31
CA GLY A 185 -16.58 0.99 16.39
C GLY A 185 -15.64 2.17 16.55
N VAL A 186 -14.86 2.50 15.51
CA VAL A 186 -13.90 3.62 15.50
C VAL A 186 -14.53 4.81 14.81
N THR A 187 -14.52 5.98 15.45
CA THR A 187 -14.94 7.24 14.81
C THR A 187 -13.85 7.69 13.82
N PRO A 188 -14.17 7.94 12.55
CA PRO A 188 -13.20 8.47 11.59
C PRO A 188 -12.62 9.79 12.10
N GLY A 189 -11.32 9.85 12.35
CA GLY A 189 -10.61 11.12 12.45
C GLY A 189 -10.59 11.81 11.09
N GLN A 190 -10.64 13.15 11.06
CA GLN A 190 -10.87 14.02 9.89
C GLN A 190 -9.87 13.89 8.71
N ASN A 191 -9.04 12.88 8.64
CA ASN A 191 -8.00 12.74 7.61
C ASN A 191 -8.45 11.98 6.35
N ASN A 192 -9.74 11.63 6.23
CA ASN A 192 -10.33 11.04 5.01
C ASN A 192 -10.87 12.07 4.01
N ALA A 193 -10.38 13.30 4.02
CA ALA A 193 -10.65 14.21 2.91
C ALA A 193 -9.82 13.73 1.71
N PRO A 194 -10.43 13.34 0.56
CA PRO A 194 -9.69 13.13 -0.66
C PRO A 194 -8.85 14.39 -0.89
N ALA A 195 -7.54 14.21 -1.08
CA ALA A 195 -6.59 15.27 -1.33
C ALA A 195 -7.27 16.33 -2.21
N ALA A 196 -7.54 17.49 -1.62
CA ALA A 196 -8.15 18.59 -2.32
C ALA A 196 -7.30 18.83 -3.57
N LYS A 197 -7.97 18.65 -4.71
CA LYS A 197 -7.59 19.10 -6.06
C LYS A 197 -6.45 20.13 -5.99
N PRO A 198 -5.32 19.93 -6.68
CA PRO A 198 -4.33 20.99 -6.82
C PRO A 198 -5.09 22.23 -7.28
N ALA A 199 -5.08 23.27 -6.45
CA ALA A 199 -5.65 24.55 -6.83
C ALA A 199 -4.94 24.94 -8.14
N THR A 200 -5.69 24.85 -9.23
CA THR A 200 -5.30 25.40 -10.52
C THR A 200 -5.08 26.89 -10.28
N THR A 201 -3.83 27.28 -10.07
CA THR A 201 -3.40 28.66 -10.25
C THR A 201 -3.45 28.93 -11.74
N THR A 202 -4.64 29.25 -12.23
CA THR A 202 -4.81 29.98 -13.49
C THR A 202 -4.16 31.35 -13.29
N PRO A 203 -3.06 31.70 -13.99
CA PRO A 203 -2.61 33.07 -14.03
C PRO A 203 -3.52 33.77 -15.05
N ALA A 204 -4.45 34.58 -14.57
CA ALA A 204 -5.19 35.54 -15.37
C ALA A 204 -4.70 36.96 -15.00
N PRO A 205 -4.81 37.94 -15.91
CA PRO A 205 -3.70 38.51 -16.67
C PRO A 205 -3.15 39.81 -16.05
N ALA A 206 -1.95 40.17 -16.51
CA ALA A 206 -1.25 41.39 -16.18
C ALA A 206 -2.14 42.64 -16.31
N ALA A 207 -2.35 43.33 -15.19
CA ALA A 207 -2.77 44.72 -15.17
C ALA A 207 -1.53 45.62 -15.10
N THR A 208 -1.30 46.32 -16.20
CA THR A 208 -0.34 47.40 -16.39
C THR A 208 -0.45 48.47 -15.30
N PRO A 209 0.66 49.00 -14.74
CA PRO A 209 0.68 50.34 -14.20
C PRO A 209 1.19 51.31 -15.26
N ALA A 210 0.30 52.19 -15.72
CA ALA A 210 0.67 53.35 -16.52
C ALA A 210 1.52 54.35 -15.70
N ALA A 211 2.54 54.91 -16.35
CA ALA A 211 3.41 56.00 -15.89
C ALA A 211 2.61 57.23 -15.42
N SER A 212 3.10 58.04 -14.48
CA SER A 212 3.99 59.22 -14.65
C SER A 212 4.07 59.91 -13.25
N ALA A 213 5.09 60.60 -12.74
CA ALA A 213 6.08 61.53 -13.29
C ALA A 213 7.19 61.83 -12.21
N PRO A 214 8.27 62.59 -12.53
CA PRO A 214 9.60 62.48 -11.89
C PRO A 214 9.98 63.63 -10.93
N SER A 215 10.99 63.44 -10.06
CA SER A 215 11.82 64.54 -9.53
C SER A 215 13.07 64.09 -8.73
N LYS A 216 14.24 64.36 -9.32
CA LYS A 216 15.50 64.89 -8.73
C LYS A 216 16.41 64.01 -7.86
N THR A 217 17.44 63.48 -8.53
CA THR A 217 18.88 63.78 -8.33
C THR A 217 19.37 64.17 -6.93
N LYS A 218 20.18 63.32 -6.28
CA LYS A 218 21.51 63.72 -5.75
C LYS A 218 22.41 62.54 -5.41
N VAL A 219 23.46 62.39 -6.23
CA VAL A 219 24.70 61.69 -5.92
C VAL A 219 25.42 62.41 -4.78
N LYS A 220 25.93 61.70 -3.77
CA LYS A 220 27.13 62.17 -3.07
C LYS A 220 27.96 61.02 -2.48
N LYS A 221 29.08 60.83 -3.17
CA LYS A 221 30.32 60.16 -2.78
C LYS A 221 30.86 60.76 -1.47
N LYS A 222 31.33 59.92 -0.55
CA LYS A 222 32.58 60.16 0.17
C LYS A 222 33.18 58.83 0.57
#